data_AF-A0A7X3ZCE9-F1
#
_entry.id   AF-A0A7X3ZCE9-F1
#
_cell.length_a   1.000
_cell.length_b   1.000
_cell.length_c   1.000
_cell.angle_alpha   90.00
_cell.angle_beta   90.00
_cell.angle_gamma   90.00
#
_symmetry.space_group_name_H-M   'P 1'
#
loop_
_entity.id
_entity.type
_entity.pdbx_description
1 polymer ?
#
loop_
_entity_poly.entity_id
_entity_poly.type
_entity_poly.pdbx_seq_one_letter_code
_entity_poly.pdbx_strand_id
1 'polypeptide(L)'
;MQLLPSEEQADLLEHTMRQFNKACDWLAGHAFDRRCANRYALQKLYYTELRERFGLKAQQGVLACAAVGAAYARDKTKRVHFRPDAALPFDARLWRPLSMSEVSMSTLKG
;
A
#
# COMPACT_ATOMS: atom_id res chain seq x y z
N MET A 1 -17.76 -1.21 11.07
CA MET A 1 -17.30 -2.61 11.07
C MET A 1 -15.98 -2.66 11.81
N GLN A 2 -15.84 -3.53 12.81
CA GLN A 2 -14.62 -3.67 13.61
C GLN A 2 -14.07 -5.09 13.40
N LEU A 3 -12.76 -5.22 13.18
CA LEU A 3 -12.10 -6.52 13.14
C LEU A 3 -11.73 -6.93 14.56
N LEU A 4 -11.89 -8.22 14.87
CA LEU A 4 -11.49 -8.83 16.14
C LEU A 4 -10.43 -9.91 15.86
N PRO A 5 -9.22 -9.52 15.43
CA PRO A 5 -8.17 -10.47 15.09
C PRO A 5 -7.61 -11.17 16.34
N SER A 6 -7.08 -12.38 16.16
CA SER A 6 -6.14 -12.95 17.13
C SER A 6 -4.85 -12.11 17.18
N GLU A 7 -4.02 -12.31 18.20
CA GLU A 7 -2.72 -11.64 18.32
C GLU A 7 -1.84 -11.86 17.08
N GLU A 8 -1.74 -13.11 16.61
CA GLU A 8 -1.01 -13.45 15.38
C GLU A 8 -1.59 -12.73 14.14
N GLN A 9 -2.91 -12.66 14.02
CA GLN A 9 -3.55 -11.94 12.90
C GLN A 9 -3.30 -10.43 12.98
N ALA A 10 -3.31 -9.86 14.18
CA ALA A 10 -3.00 -8.45 14.40
C ALA A 10 -1.56 -8.14 13.97
N ASP A 11 -0.59 -8.99 14.33
CA ASP A 11 0.80 -8.87 13.92
C ASP A 11 0.96 -8.95 12.40
N LEU A 12 0.24 -9.86 11.73
CA LEU A 12 0.25 -9.98 10.28
C LEU A 12 -0.33 -8.73 9.59
N LEU A 13 -1.41 -8.16 10.14
CA LEU A 13 -2.03 -6.94 9.64
C LEU A 13 -1.10 -5.73 9.84
N GLU A 14 -0.50 -5.59 11.02
CA GLU A 14 0.44 -4.52 11.32
C GLU A 14 1.69 -4.61 10.43
N HIS A 15 2.26 -5.81 10.29
CA HIS A 15 3.40 -6.04 9.42
C HIS A 15 3.08 -5.66 7.97
N THR A 16 1.92 -6.10 7.47
CA THR A 16 1.44 -5.76 6.13
C THR A 16 1.28 -4.25 5.97
N MET A 17 0.70 -3.56 6.97
CA MET A 17 0.54 -2.11 6.96
C MET A 17 1.88 -1.39 6.87
N ARG A 18 2.82 -1.74 7.73
CA ARG A 18 4.13 -1.10 7.80
C ARG A 18 4.93 -1.28 6.51
N GLN A 19 4.92 -2.48 5.92
CA GLN A 19 5.59 -2.73 4.64
C GLN A 19 4.94 -1.95 3.49
N PHE A 20 3.60 -1.90 3.44
CA PHE A 20 2.90 -1.10 2.44
C PHE A 20 3.27 0.39 2.53
N ASN A 21 3.27 0.95 3.74
CA ASN A 21 3.63 2.36 3.94
C ASN A 21 5.10 2.64 3.65
N LYS A 22 5.99 1.71 4.00
CA LYS A 22 7.42 1.78 3.64
C LYS A 22 7.62 1.78 2.13
N ALA A 23 6.85 0.96 1.40
CA ALA A 23 6.86 0.94 -0.05
C ALA A 23 6.36 2.27 -0.65
N CYS A 24 5.29 2.83 -0.09
CA CYS A 24 4.77 4.14 -0.50
C CYS A 24 5.79 5.27 -0.26
N ASP A 25 6.44 5.32 0.91
CA ASP A 25 7.46 6.34 1.22
C ASP A 25 8.68 6.23 0.28
N TRP A 26 9.11 5.00 0.01
CA TRP A 26 10.19 4.74 -0.94
C TRP A 26 9.83 5.22 -2.34
N LEU A 27 8.64 4.85 -2.84
CA LEU A 27 8.16 5.28 -4.15
C LEU A 27 7.93 6.80 -4.21
N ALA A 28 7.53 7.41 -3.09
CA ALA A 28 7.33 8.84 -2.99
C ALA A 28 8.63 9.63 -3.16
N GLY A 29 9.78 9.09 -2.74
CA GLY A 29 11.09 9.66 -3.06
C GLY A 29 11.36 9.66 -4.57
N HIS A 30 11.18 8.52 -5.23
CA HIS A 30 11.39 8.42 -6.68
C HIS A 30 10.44 9.29 -7.50
N ALA A 31 9.17 9.37 -7.06
CA ALA A 31 8.16 10.22 -7.65
C ALA A 31 8.52 11.71 -7.52
N PHE A 32 9.06 12.11 -6.36
CA PHE A 32 9.52 13.47 -6.11
C PHE A 32 10.68 13.86 -7.03
N ASP A 33 11.72 13.03 -7.10
CA ASP A 33 12.92 13.29 -7.92
C ASP A 33 12.56 13.45 -9.40
N ARG A 34 11.54 12.71 -9.86
CA ARG A 34 11.05 12.75 -11.24
C ARG A 34 9.91 13.74 -11.48
N ARG A 35 9.44 14.44 -10.45
CA ARG A 35 8.23 15.29 -10.49
C ARG A 35 7.03 14.57 -11.12
N CYS A 36 6.86 13.29 -10.83
CA CYS A 36 5.85 12.42 -11.43
C CYS A 36 4.73 12.11 -10.45
N ALA A 37 3.49 12.47 -10.81
CA ALA A 37 2.27 12.12 -10.06
C ALA A 37 1.39 11.11 -10.81
N ASN A 38 1.80 10.68 -12.01
CA ASN A 38 0.99 9.77 -12.82
C ASN A 38 1.17 8.33 -12.31
N ARG A 39 0.12 7.77 -11.71
CA ARG A 39 0.15 6.40 -11.17
C ARG A 39 0.56 5.34 -12.19
N TYR A 40 0.16 5.48 -13.46
CA TYR A 40 0.48 4.51 -14.52
C TYR A 40 1.95 4.60 -14.93
N ALA A 41 2.50 5.81 -14.97
CA ALA A 41 3.93 6.01 -15.19
C ALA A 41 4.75 5.43 -14.03
N LEU A 42 4.35 5.69 -12.79
CA LEU A 42 4.97 5.10 -11.60
C LEU A 42 4.90 3.57 -11.62
N GLN A 43 3.74 3.01 -11.97
CA GLN A 43 3.58 1.57 -12.09
C GLN A 43 4.49 0.98 -13.18
N LYS A 44 4.54 1.60 -14.38
CA LYS A 44 5.43 1.13 -15.45
C LYS A 44 6.91 1.14 -15.05
N LEU A 45 7.33 2.12 -14.25
CA LEU A 45 8.72 2.31 -13.87
C LEU A 45 9.14 1.45 -12.67
N TYR A 46 8.26 1.28 -11.68
CA TYR A 46 8.65 0.78 -10.35
C TYR A 46 7.89 -0.43 -9.86
N TYR A 47 6.82 -0.85 -10.54
CA TYR A 47 5.92 -1.89 -10.00
C TYR A 47 6.65 -3.18 -9.62
N THR A 48 7.55 -3.67 -10.47
CA THR A 48 8.30 -4.90 -10.20
C THR A 48 9.22 -4.74 -9.00
N GLU A 49 10.07 -3.70 -8.99
CA GLU A 49 10.99 -3.42 -7.88
C GLU A 49 10.24 -3.19 -6.57
N LEU A 50 9.16 -2.41 -6.60
CA LEU A 50 8.31 -2.12 -5.44
C LEU A 50 7.73 -3.41 -4.84
N ARG A 51 7.30 -4.35 -5.68
CA ARG A 51 6.73 -5.62 -5.20
C ARG A 51 7.78 -6.53 -4.62
N GLU A 52 8.90 -6.70 -5.32
CA GLU A 52 9.98 -7.59 -4.89
C GLU A 52 10.64 -7.08 -3.60
N ARG A 53 10.92 -5.78 -3.53
CA ARG A 53 11.63 -5.16 -2.40
C ARG A 53 10.85 -5.19 -1.08
N PHE A 54 9.52 -5.09 -1.16
CA PHE A 54 8.65 -4.99 0.03
C PHE A 54 7.72 -6.20 0.20
N GLY A 55 7.86 -7.22 -0.65
CA GLY A 55 7.02 -8.42 -0.63
C GLY A 55 5.56 -8.16 -1.01
N LEU A 56 5.25 -7.04 -1.67
CA LEU A 56 3.85 -6.67 -1.94
C LEU A 56 3.20 -7.62 -2.95
N LYS A 57 1.96 -8.00 -2.64
CA LYS A 57 1.07 -8.66 -3.60
C LYS A 57 0.70 -7.70 -4.74
N ALA A 58 0.25 -8.28 -5.86
CA ALA A 58 -0.05 -7.52 -7.09
C ALA A 58 -0.93 -6.30 -6.83
N GLN A 59 -2.04 -6.52 -6.12
CA GLN A 59 -3.01 -5.48 -5.85
C GLN A 59 -2.47 -4.40 -4.89
N GLN A 60 -1.66 -4.78 -3.91
CA GLN A 60 -0.98 -3.82 -3.01
C GLN A 60 0.02 -2.95 -3.77
N GLY A 61 0.77 -3.52 -4.73
CA GLY A 61 1.67 -2.74 -5.58
C GLY A 61 0.94 -1.68 -6.41
N VAL A 62 -0.23 -2.04 -6.98
CA VAL A 62 -1.08 -1.10 -7.72
C VAL A 62 -1.61 0.01 -6.80
N LEU A 63 -2.08 -0.35 -5.60
CA LEU A 63 -2.59 0.63 -4.62
C LEU A 63 -1.50 1.57 -4.13
N ALA A 64 -0.27 1.10 -3.91
CA ALA A 64 0.86 1.94 -3.54
C ALA A 64 1.17 2.98 -4.64
N CYS A 65 1.17 2.57 -5.91
CA CYS A 65 1.34 3.50 -7.04
C CYS A 65 0.21 4.53 -7.12
N ALA A 66 -1.03 4.11 -6.87
CA ALA A 66 -2.19 5.00 -6.83
C ALA A 66 -2.12 6.00 -5.67
N ALA A 67 -1.75 5.54 -4.47
CA ALA A 67 -1.62 6.36 -3.27
C ALA A 67 -0.54 7.44 -3.44
N VAL A 68 0.63 7.07 -3.94
CA VAL A 68 1.71 8.03 -4.22
C VAL A 68 1.33 9.00 -5.33
N GLY A 69 0.73 8.52 -6.41
CA GLY A 69 0.25 9.39 -7.49
C GLY A 69 -0.77 10.42 -7.01
N ALA A 70 -1.72 10.00 -6.16
CA ALA A 70 -2.70 10.89 -5.55
C ALA A 70 -2.06 11.90 -4.60
N ALA A 71 -1.08 11.49 -3.78
CA ALA A 71 -0.39 12.37 -2.85
C ALA A 71 0.32 13.55 -3.56
N TYR A 72 0.86 13.30 -4.76
CA TYR A 72 1.51 14.32 -5.59
C TYR A 72 0.58 15.01 -6.60
N ALA A 73 -0.71 14.66 -6.64
CA ALA A 73 -1.63 15.23 -7.62
C ALA A 73 -1.82 16.75 -7.44
N ARG A 74 -1.76 17.23 -6.19
CA ARG A 74 -1.95 18.65 -5.84
C ARG A 74 -0.66 19.45 -5.84
N ASP A 75 0.42 18.91 -5.29
CA ASP A 75 1.70 19.61 -5.17
C ASP A 75 2.84 18.63 -5.36
N LYS A 76 3.71 18.91 -6.34
CA LYS A 76 4.88 18.10 -6.67
C LYS A 76 6.18 18.69 -6.13
N THR A 77 6.12 19.89 -5.54
CA THR A 77 7.29 20.68 -5.14
C THR A 77 7.86 20.26 -3.79
N LYS A 78 7.03 19.63 -2.95
CA LYS A 78 7.39 19.12 -1.62
C LYS A 78 7.34 17.61 -1.58
N ARG A 79 8.36 16.96 -0.99
CA ARG A 79 8.38 15.51 -0.83
C ARG A 79 7.34 15.09 0.22
N VAL A 80 6.48 14.15 -0.14
CA VAL A 80 5.54 13.52 0.78
C VAL A 80 6.23 12.37 1.51
N HIS A 81 5.93 12.24 2.80
CA HIS A 81 6.37 11.12 3.62
C HIS A 81 5.18 10.31 4.12
N PHE A 82 5.24 8.99 3.95
CA PHE A 82 4.18 8.08 4.41
C PHE A 82 4.54 7.56 5.81
N ARG A 83 3.65 7.79 6.78
CA ARG A 83 3.84 7.29 8.14
C ARG A 83 3.79 5.75 8.16
N PRO A 84 4.63 5.07 8.96
CA PRO A 84 4.62 3.60 9.04
C PRO A 84 3.26 3.01 9.45
N ASP A 85 2.50 3.75 10.26
CA ASP A 85 1.21 3.38 10.82
C ASP A 85 0.02 4.07 10.11
N ALA A 86 0.24 4.64 8.92
CA ALA A 86 -0.83 5.23 8.13
C ALA A 86 -1.84 4.15 7.69
N ALA A 87 -3.12 4.55 7.65
CA ALA A 87 -4.19 3.66 7.21
C ALA A 87 -3.96 3.19 5.76
N LEU A 88 -4.20 1.90 5.51
CA LEU A 88 -4.16 1.35 4.17
C LEU A 88 -5.44 1.73 3.40
N PRO A 89 -5.35 2.04 2.09
CA PRO A 89 -6.53 2.19 1.26
C PRO A 89 -7.37 0.91 1.28
N PHE A 90 -8.68 1.05 1.55
CA PHE A 90 -9.60 -0.06 1.43
C PHE A 90 -9.81 -0.42 -0.05
N ASP A 91 -9.67 -1.70 -0.37
CA ASP A 91 -9.97 -2.25 -1.69
C ASP A 91 -10.69 -3.58 -1.51
N ALA A 92 -11.90 -3.69 -2.06
CA ALA A 92 -12.73 -4.88 -1.96
C ALA A 92 -12.07 -6.13 -2.56
N ARG A 93 -11.04 -6.00 -3.40
CA ARG A 93 -10.28 -7.15 -3.94
C ARG A 93 -9.30 -7.76 -2.92
N LEU A 94 -9.00 -7.04 -1.84
CA LEU A 94 -8.16 -7.52 -0.74
C LEU A 94 -8.99 -8.08 0.43
N TRP A 95 -10.32 -8.03 0.32
CA TRP A 95 -11.26 -8.29 1.41
C TRP A 95 -12.43 -9.14 0.89
N ARG A 96 -12.57 -10.38 1.39
CA ARG A 96 -13.62 -11.31 0.94
C ARG A 96 -14.46 -11.77 2.15
N PRO A 97 -15.74 -11.36 2.25
CA PRO A 97 -16.65 -11.91 3.25
C PRO A 97 -16.70 -13.44 3.15
N LEU A 98 -16.57 -14.11 4.28
CA LEU A 98 -16.76 -15.56 4.39
C LEU A 98 -18.14 -15.87 5.00
N SER A 99 -18.57 -15.06 5.97
CA SER A 99 -19.87 -15.15 6.63
C SER A 99 -20.34 -13.76 7.12
N MET A 100 -21.43 -13.70 7.89
CA MET A 100 -21.92 -12.46 8.49
C MET A 100 -20.94 -11.85 9.52
N SER A 101 -20.01 -12.66 10.06
CA SER A 101 -19.06 -12.25 11.11
C SER A 101 -17.60 -12.51 10.75
N GLU A 102 -17.31 -13.11 9.59
CA GLU A 102 -15.95 -13.51 9.22
C GLU A 102 -15.55 -12.96 7.85
N VAL A 103 -14.27 -12.64 7.74
CA VAL A 103 -13.67 -12.15 6.50
C VAL A 103 -12.29 -12.73 6.28
N SER A 104 -12.00 -13.10 5.04
CA SER A 104 -10.64 -13.30 4.56
C SER A 104 -10.03 -11.98 4.09
N MET A 105 -8.81 -11.69 4.56
CA MET A 105 -8.05 -10.52 4.16
C MET A 105 -6.68 -10.93 3.64
N SER A 106 -6.22 -10.29 2.57
CA SER A 106 -4.90 -10.53 2.00
C SER A 106 -3.80 -9.85 2.82
N THR A 107 -2.90 -10.64 3.39
CA THR A 107 -1.66 -10.16 4.02
C THR A 107 -0.45 -10.43 3.13
N LEU A 108 0.75 -9.99 3.53
CA LEU A 108 1.98 -10.35 2.80
C LEU A 108 2.30 -11.85 2.86
N LYS A 109 1.86 -12.56 3.91
CA LYS A 109 2.17 -13.99 4.11
C LYS A 109 1.11 -14.95 3.58
N GLY A 110 -0.05 -14.45 3.17
CA GLY A 110 -1.21 -15.28 2.81
C GLY A 110 -2.47 -14.46 2.75
#